data_AF-A0A1C2HPZ8-F1
#
_entry.id   AF-A0A1C2HPZ8-F1
#
_cell.length_a   1.000
_cell.length_b   1.000
_cell.length_c   1.000
_cell.angle_alpha   90.00
_cell.angle_beta   90.00
_cell.angle_gamma   90.00
#
_symmetry.space_group_name_H-M   'P 1'
#
loop_
_entity.id
_entity.type
_entity.pdbx_description
1 polymer ?
#
loop_
_entity_poly.entity_id
_entity_poly.type
_entity_poly.pdbx_seq_one_letter_code
_entity_poly.pdbx_strand_id
1 'polypeptide(L)'
;MRVLLAAAAIAFALPAMGLAQTAPTTLPDGAYALVDPIFNSAEVSDRYVHLQVNGATLTVGFASMALPDAASCEDAKYCDPMWDGLVLDYRVTKDTLRITSRHLTREDRPSAENTRRSDPAADQRLLFSPINAVLNGSKITLDKGGFIAAGPDTQVEFVPMSHADLGRLMVWTRSLGETVKDLNGCEVTQYAALITDPRAKPFENVIDVFAFGAQSEATIAQIPDPKAMLDLPKEQFDRVAFNDAIRARRATTRPQNFVNMMLHALQDDPDQDRATLRDTVAKTLRISAADGPETELVLSDEFIAKIADAALYMTAYRQLIDSDQDTVPTLCADMTLGLRLPS
;
A
#
# COMPACT_ATOMS: atom_id res chain seq x y z
N MET A 1 -10.00 -75.62 35.16
CA MET A 1 -9.78 -74.41 35.98
C MET A 1 -9.48 -73.24 35.05
N ARG A 2 -10.49 -72.45 34.67
CA ARG A 2 -10.34 -71.08 34.13
C ARG A 2 -11.60 -70.32 34.51
N VAL A 3 -11.35 -69.20 35.15
CA VAL A 3 -12.22 -68.42 36.03
C VAL A 3 -13.03 -67.43 35.19
N LEU A 4 -14.33 -67.35 35.49
CA LEU A 4 -15.23 -66.23 35.16
C LEU A 4 -14.66 -64.92 35.70
N LEU A 5 -14.75 -63.83 34.94
CA LEU A 5 -14.99 -62.49 35.51
C LEU A 5 -15.48 -61.53 34.41
N ALA A 6 -16.74 -61.15 34.55
CA ALA A 6 -17.31 -59.94 33.99
C ALA A 6 -16.85 -58.73 34.82
N ALA A 7 -16.64 -57.59 34.18
CA ALA A 7 -16.72 -56.29 34.84
C ALA A 7 -17.04 -55.20 33.80
N ALA A 8 -18.21 -54.59 33.99
CA ALA A 8 -18.66 -53.40 33.30
C ALA A 8 -17.85 -52.17 33.74
N ALA A 9 -17.56 -51.26 32.80
CA ALA A 9 -16.98 -49.95 33.10
C ALA A 9 -17.82 -48.85 32.43
N ILE A 10 -18.76 -48.35 33.22
CA ILE A 10 -19.13 -46.95 33.47
C ILE A 10 -18.87 -45.96 32.31
N ALA A 11 -19.95 -45.54 31.67
CA ALA A 11 -20.02 -44.37 30.82
C ALA A 11 -19.80 -43.09 31.66
N PHE A 12 -18.70 -42.38 31.42
CA PHE A 12 -18.55 -40.99 31.84
C PHE A 12 -19.25 -40.09 30.84
N ALA A 13 -20.45 -39.65 31.20
CA ALA A 13 -21.07 -38.47 30.61
C ALA A 13 -20.34 -37.23 31.13
N LEU A 14 -19.38 -36.72 30.35
CA LEU A 14 -18.86 -35.37 30.54
C LEU A 14 -19.97 -34.39 30.13
N PRO A 15 -20.30 -33.39 30.96
CA PRO A 15 -21.17 -32.31 30.52
C PRO A 15 -20.42 -31.54 29.43
N ALA A 16 -20.91 -31.62 28.20
CA ALA A 16 -20.62 -30.64 27.17
C ALA A 16 -21.19 -29.31 27.67
N MET A 17 -20.38 -28.57 28.43
CA MET A 17 -20.59 -27.15 28.66
C MET A 17 -20.43 -26.49 27.30
N GLY A 18 -21.54 -26.44 26.56
CA GLY A 18 -21.68 -25.57 25.41
C GLY A 18 -21.44 -24.15 25.91
N LEU A 19 -20.24 -23.63 25.64
CA LEU A 19 -20.07 -22.20 25.52
C LEU A 19 -21.04 -21.78 24.43
N ALA A 20 -22.19 -21.24 24.83
CA ALA A 20 -23.00 -20.43 23.96
C ALA A 20 -22.10 -19.25 23.55
N GLN A 21 -21.38 -19.42 22.45
CA GLN A 21 -20.73 -18.31 21.76
C GLN A 21 -21.87 -17.38 21.35
N THR A 22 -22.09 -16.36 22.16
CA THR A 22 -22.91 -15.23 21.76
C THR A 22 -22.29 -14.70 20.48
N ALA A 23 -23.08 -14.62 19.42
CA ALA A 23 -22.62 -14.06 18.16
C ALA A 23 -22.04 -12.66 18.46
N PRO A 24 -20.80 -12.38 18.02
CA PRO A 24 -20.15 -11.13 18.36
C PRO A 24 -21.01 -9.96 17.86
N THR A 25 -21.22 -8.96 18.72
CA THR A 25 -22.03 -7.77 18.40
C THR A 25 -21.26 -6.75 17.55
N THR A 26 -19.96 -7.00 17.34
CA THR A 26 -18.99 -6.17 16.62
C THR A 26 -18.13 -7.05 15.72
N LEU A 27 -17.52 -6.44 14.70
CA LEU A 27 -16.44 -7.05 13.94
C LEU A 27 -15.19 -7.22 14.84
N PRO A 28 -14.27 -8.13 14.49
CA PRO A 28 -12.98 -8.20 15.16
C PRO A 28 -12.21 -6.89 14.99
N ASP A 29 -11.63 -6.39 16.08
CA ASP A 29 -10.75 -5.22 16.02
C ASP A 29 -9.53 -5.53 15.15
N GLY A 30 -9.14 -4.58 14.31
CA GLY A 30 -8.06 -4.79 13.36
C GLY A 30 -8.06 -3.80 12.21
N ALA A 31 -7.04 -3.94 11.39
CA ALA A 31 -6.80 -3.16 10.19
C ALA A 31 -7.01 -4.07 8.97
N TYR A 32 -7.83 -3.64 8.03
CA TYR A 32 -8.26 -4.46 6.90
C TYR A 32 -8.15 -3.69 5.59
N ALA A 33 -7.68 -4.34 4.54
CA ALA A 33 -7.79 -3.83 3.17
C ALA A 33 -8.97 -4.50 2.47
N LEU A 34 -9.72 -3.71 1.72
CA LEU A 34 -10.72 -4.21 0.79
C LEU A 34 -9.99 -4.86 -0.40
N VAL A 35 -10.37 -6.09 -0.73
CA VAL A 35 -9.83 -6.83 -1.88
C VAL A 35 -10.48 -6.33 -3.16
N ASP A 36 -11.82 -6.37 -3.23
CA ASP A 36 -12.54 -6.12 -4.46
C ASP A 36 -12.67 -4.62 -4.77
N PRO A 37 -12.42 -4.19 -6.03
CA PRO A 37 -12.68 -2.81 -6.42
C PRO A 37 -14.19 -2.52 -6.40
N ILE A 38 -14.58 -1.53 -5.60
CA ILE A 38 -16.00 -1.11 -5.47
C ILE A 38 -16.30 0.24 -6.14
N PHE A 39 -15.27 0.94 -6.62
CA PHE A 39 -15.40 2.25 -7.24
C PHE A 39 -15.47 2.13 -8.76
N ASN A 40 -16.25 3.02 -9.37
CA ASN A 40 -16.23 3.19 -10.81
C ASN A 40 -14.96 3.96 -11.21
N SER A 41 -13.95 3.24 -11.72
CA SER A 41 -12.67 3.82 -12.17
C SER A 41 -12.80 4.80 -13.35
N ALA A 42 -13.94 4.83 -14.03
CA ALA A 42 -14.21 5.86 -15.04
C ALA A 42 -14.57 7.23 -14.42
N GLU A 43 -15.02 7.24 -13.16
CA GLU A 43 -15.50 8.44 -12.46
C GLU A 43 -14.57 8.87 -11.31
N VAL A 44 -13.74 7.94 -10.82
CA VAL A 44 -12.86 8.13 -9.66
C VAL A 44 -11.48 7.57 -9.97
N SER A 45 -10.43 8.27 -9.55
CA SER A 45 -9.07 7.73 -9.64
C SER A 45 -8.92 6.44 -8.84
N ASP A 46 -8.15 5.51 -9.39
CA ASP A 46 -7.85 4.23 -8.74
C ASP A 46 -7.26 4.43 -7.35
N ARG A 47 -7.78 3.63 -6.42
CA ARG A 47 -7.48 3.76 -4.99
C ARG A 47 -7.82 2.47 -4.25
N TYR A 48 -7.12 2.24 -3.16
CA TYR A 48 -7.48 1.22 -2.18
C TYR A 48 -8.40 1.77 -1.10
N VAL A 49 -9.10 0.86 -0.43
CA VAL A 49 -9.90 1.14 0.76
C VAL A 49 -9.30 0.40 1.94
N HIS A 50 -9.07 1.14 3.01
CA HIS A 50 -8.64 0.62 4.30
C HIS A 50 -9.75 0.76 5.32
N LEU A 51 -9.95 -0.25 6.16
CA LEU A 51 -10.87 -0.21 7.30
C LEU A 51 -10.09 -0.44 8.59
N GLN A 52 -10.15 0.51 9.51
CA GLN A 52 -9.75 0.33 10.88
C GLN A 52 -10.98 0.07 11.74
N VAL A 53 -11.10 -1.15 12.26
CA VAL A 53 -12.13 -1.56 13.22
C VAL A 53 -11.62 -1.26 14.62
N ASN A 54 -12.42 -0.54 15.42
CA ASN A 54 -12.18 -0.32 16.83
C ASN A 54 -13.52 -0.36 17.59
N GLY A 55 -13.84 -1.52 18.17
CA GLY A 55 -15.11 -1.78 18.80
C GLY A 55 -16.28 -1.61 17.82
N ALA A 56 -17.21 -0.72 18.15
CA ALA A 56 -18.41 -0.44 17.35
C ALA A 56 -18.20 0.67 16.30
N THR A 57 -16.97 1.07 16.05
CA THR A 57 -16.62 2.14 15.09
C THR A 57 -15.71 1.59 13.99
N LEU A 58 -15.94 2.04 12.76
CA LEU A 58 -15.09 1.81 11.59
C LEU A 58 -14.55 3.15 11.11
N THR A 59 -13.23 3.25 10.98
CA THR A 59 -12.62 4.34 10.22
C THR A 59 -12.27 3.83 8.83
N VAL A 60 -12.79 4.50 7.80
CA VAL A 60 -12.55 4.20 6.39
C VAL A 60 -11.48 5.14 5.86
N GLY A 61 -10.33 4.56 5.55
CA GLY A 61 -9.23 5.19 4.84
C GLY A 61 -9.34 5.00 3.32
N PHE A 62 -8.96 6.01 2.57
CA PHE A 62 -8.84 5.96 1.11
C PHE A 62 -7.39 6.19 0.73
N ALA A 63 -6.86 5.36 -0.16
CA ALA A 63 -5.46 5.36 -0.53
C ALA A 63 -5.32 5.57 -2.04
N SER A 64 -5.15 6.82 -2.47
CA SER A 64 -5.10 7.23 -3.88
C SER A 64 -3.76 6.88 -4.53
N MET A 65 -3.80 6.31 -5.74
CA MET A 65 -2.60 6.06 -6.53
C MET A 65 -1.97 7.34 -7.13
N ALA A 66 -2.76 8.42 -7.23
CA ALA A 66 -2.27 9.73 -7.65
C ALA A 66 -1.77 10.53 -6.44
N LEU A 67 -0.56 11.08 -6.54
CA LEU A 67 -0.07 12.11 -5.61
C LEU A 67 -0.69 13.47 -5.95
N PRO A 68 -1.07 14.28 -4.94
CA PRO A 68 -1.39 15.69 -5.17
C PRO A 68 -0.14 16.44 -5.64
N ASP A 69 -0.31 17.39 -6.58
CA ASP A 69 0.79 18.27 -7.02
C ASP A 69 1.13 19.34 -5.95
N ALA A 70 2.27 20.02 -6.09
CA ALA A 70 2.76 21.00 -5.11
C ALA A 70 1.75 22.12 -4.81
N ALA A 71 1.04 22.60 -5.84
CA ALA A 71 0.02 23.64 -5.69
C ALA A 71 -1.20 23.11 -4.91
N SER A 72 -1.69 21.92 -5.25
CA SER A 72 -2.77 21.25 -4.54
C SER A 72 -2.39 20.95 -3.08
N CYS A 73 -1.14 20.56 -2.87
CA CYS A 73 -0.50 20.36 -1.58
C CYS A 73 -0.51 21.63 -0.73
N GLU A 74 -0.08 22.76 -1.28
CA GLU A 74 -0.02 24.05 -0.60
C GLU A 74 -1.43 24.59 -0.30
N ASP A 75 -2.34 24.52 -1.28
CA ASP A 75 -3.70 25.05 -1.18
C ASP A 75 -4.57 24.23 -0.19
N ALA A 76 -4.50 22.90 -0.29
CA ALA A 76 -5.27 22.00 0.59
C ALA A 76 -4.54 21.67 1.90
N LYS A 77 -3.28 22.10 2.05
CA LYS A 77 -2.36 21.71 3.15
C LYS A 77 -2.26 20.20 3.32
N TYR A 78 -2.38 19.46 2.22
CA TYR A 78 -2.48 18.02 2.25
C TYR A 78 -1.73 17.36 1.10
N CYS A 79 -0.73 16.56 1.46
CA CYS A 79 0.19 15.92 0.52
C CYS A 79 0.22 14.39 0.63
N ASP A 80 -0.56 13.82 1.54
CA ASP A 80 -0.54 12.39 1.79
C ASP A 80 -1.50 11.69 0.83
N PRO A 81 -1.06 10.67 0.06
CA PRO A 81 -1.95 9.90 -0.79
C PRO A 81 -2.97 9.05 -0.01
N MET A 82 -2.81 8.90 1.31
CA MET A 82 -3.68 8.10 2.18
C MET A 82 -4.37 8.95 3.25
N TRP A 83 -5.71 8.99 3.25
CA TRP A 83 -6.48 9.71 4.26
C TRP A 83 -7.64 8.92 4.84
N ASP A 84 -7.91 9.14 6.13
CA ASP A 84 -9.19 8.78 6.74
C ASP A 84 -10.27 9.74 6.23
N GLY A 85 -11.28 9.21 5.55
CA GLY A 85 -12.35 10.02 4.96
C GLY A 85 -13.71 9.88 5.64
N LEU A 86 -13.95 8.77 6.35
CA LEU A 86 -15.27 8.46 6.88
C LEU A 86 -15.17 7.61 8.15
N VAL A 87 -15.83 8.05 9.22
CA VAL A 87 -16.03 7.28 10.45
C VAL A 87 -17.49 6.82 10.50
N LEU A 88 -17.69 5.53 10.77
CA LEU A 88 -18.98 4.88 10.80
C LEU A 88 -19.16 4.23 12.16
N ASP A 89 -20.24 4.56 12.87
CA ASP A 89 -20.68 3.69 13.96
C ASP A 89 -21.55 2.59 13.39
N TYR A 90 -21.39 1.38 13.89
CA TYR A 90 -22.13 0.22 13.43
C TYR A 90 -22.54 -0.70 14.58
N ARG A 91 -23.46 -1.60 14.26
CA ARG A 91 -23.82 -2.74 15.11
C ARG A 91 -24.00 -3.97 14.26
N VAL A 92 -23.64 -5.14 14.79
CA VAL A 92 -23.98 -6.42 14.16
C VAL A 92 -25.25 -6.96 14.82
N THR A 93 -26.28 -7.25 14.02
CA THR A 93 -27.53 -7.85 14.49
C THR A 93 -27.88 -9.03 13.61
N LYS A 94 -27.91 -10.25 14.18
CA LYS A 94 -28.16 -11.49 13.43
C LYS A 94 -27.23 -11.61 12.20
N ASP A 95 -25.93 -11.46 12.45
CA ASP A 95 -24.85 -11.48 11.45
C ASP A 95 -24.93 -10.37 10.40
N THR A 96 -25.85 -9.42 10.53
CA THR A 96 -26.00 -8.32 9.59
C THR A 96 -25.36 -7.06 10.17
N LEU A 97 -24.39 -6.49 9.46
CA LEU A 97 -23.81 -5.20 9.83
C LEU A 97 -24.81 -4.08 9.52
N ARG A 98 -25.05 -3.19 10.47
CA ARG A 98 -25.92 -2.03 10.30
C ARG A 98 -25.17 -0.78 10.70
N ILE A 99 -25.02 0.14 9.76
CA ILE A 99 -24.44 1.47 10.01
C ILE A 99 -25.50 2.30 10.75
N THR A 100 -25.14 2.83 11.91
CA THR A 100 -26.03 3.62 12.78
C THR A 100 -25.74 5.12 12.70
N SER A 101 -24.50 5.51 12.43
CA SER A 101 -24.10 6.90 12.25
C SER A 101 -23.01 6.98 11.18
N ARG A 102 -22.78 8.20 10.68
CA ARG A 102 -21.68 8.50 9.77
C ARG A 102 -21.16 9.90 10.03
N HIS A 103 -19.85 10.02 10.10
CA HIS A 103 -19.16 11.28 10.37
C HIS A 103 -17.97 11.40 9.41
N LEU A 104 -17.87 12.53 8.73
CA LEU A 104 -16.69 12.83 7.91
C LEU A 104 -15.58 13.32 8.83
N THR A 105 -14.40 12.74 8.69
CA THR A 105 -13.19 13.15 9.42
C THR A 105 -12.53 14.38 8.81
N ARG A 106 -12.95 14.76 7.60
CA ARG A 106 -12.35 15.83 6.80
C ARG A 106 -13.40 16.62 6.03
N GLU A 107 -13.18 17.93 5.93
CA GLU A 107 -14.03 18.86 5.18
C GLU A 107 -13.50 19.19 3.78
N ASP A 108 -12.22 18.89 3.50
CA ASP A 108 -11.64 19.01 2.18
C ASP A 108 -12.13 17.87 1.28
N ARG A 109 -12.40 18.22 0.01
CA ARG A 109 -13.20 17.47 -0.96
C ARG A 109 -12.32 16.58 -1.85
N PRO A 110 -12.08 15.30 -1.52
CA PRO A 110 -11.04 14.48 -2.17
C PRO A 110 -11.32 14.04 -3.62
N SER A 111 -12.50 14.22 -4.20
CA SER A 111 -12.71 13.89 -5.62
C SER A 111 -12.18 15.00 -6.54
N ALA A 112 -11.38 14.60 -7.53
CA ALA A 112 -11.01 15.47 -8.65
C ALA A 112 -12.24 16.06 -9.36
N GLU A 113 -13.40 15.40 -9.27
CA GLU A 113 -14.68 15.84 -9.80
C GLU A 113 -15.31 16.99 -8.99
N ASN A 114 -15.20 16.97 -7.65
CA ASN A 114 -15.58 18.11 -6.81
C ASN A 114 -14.80 19.36 -7.21
N THR A 115 -13.50 19.22 -7.51
CA THR A 115 -12.63 20.32 -7.95
C THR A 115 -12.94 20.79 -9.37
N ARG A 116 -13.20 19.87 -10.31
CA ARG A 116 -13.44 20.21 -11.73
C ARG A 116 -14.84 20.70 -12.04
N ARG A 117 -15.87 20.21 -11.34
CA ARG A 117 -17.29 20.51 -11.64
C ARG A 117 -18.03 21.27 -10.55
N SER A 118 -17.37 21.58 -9.43
CA SER A 118 -18.00 22.25 -8.28
C SER A 118 -19.24 21.51 -7.73
N ASP A 119 -19.34 20.20 -7.94
CA ASP A 119 -20.38 19.38 -7.33
C ASP A 119 -20.03 19.21 -5.84
N PRO A 120 -20.84 19.67 -4.87
CA PRO A 120 -20.53 19.46 -3.45
C PRO A 120 -20.87 18.04 -2.97
N ALA A 121 -21.54 17.22 -3.79
CA ALA A 121 -22.04 15.90 -3.41
C ALA A 121 -21.28 14.74 -4.08
N ALA A 122 -20.24 14.99 -4.89
CA ALA A 122 -19.59 13.91 -5.63
C ALA A 122 -18.87 12.93 -4.70
N ASP A 123 -18.19 13.37 -3.63
CA ASP A 123 -17.57 12.45 -2.66
C ASP A 123 -18.59 11.51 -2.01
N GLN A 124 -19.76 12.03 -1.65
CA GLN A 124 -20.84 11.20 -1.11
C GLN A 124 -21.30 10.16 -2.14
N ARG A 125 -21.49 10.55 -3.40
CA ARG A 125 -21.99 9.67 -4.46
C ARG A 125 -20.94 8.63 -4.89
N LEU A 126 -19.70 9.08 -5.08
CA LEU A 126 -18.62 8.34 -5.73
C LEU A 126 -17.76 7.52 -4.76
N LEU A 127 -17.62 7.97 -3.51
CA LEU A 127 -16.75 7.32 -2.52
C LEU A 127 -17.55 6.71 -1.37
N PHE A 128 -18.44 7.47 -0.73
CA PHE A 128 -19.07 7.01 0.52
C PHE A 128 -20.27 6.09 0.28
N SER A 129 -21.06 6.34 -0.77
CA SER A 129 -22.23 5.51 -1.07
C SER A 129 -21.86 4.08 -1.46
N PRO A 130 -20.82 3.81 -2.28
CA PRO A 130 -20.34 2.45 -2.54
C PRO A 130 -19.92 1.70 -1.26
N ILE A 131 -19.14 2.34 -0.37
CA ILE A 131 -18.75 1.76 0.92
C ILE A 131 -19.97 1.40 1.77
N ASN A 132 -20.92 2.34 1.89
CA ASN A 132 -22.13 2.11 2.65
C ASN A 132 -23.01 1.01 2.04
N ALA A 133 -23.07 0.90 0.71
CA ALA A 133 -23.83 -0.17 0.04
C ALA A 133 -23.23 -1.55 0.31
N VAL A 134 -21.89 -1.62 0.37
CA VAL A 134 -21.13 -2.82 0.66
C VAL A 134 -21.22 -3.25 2.12
N LEU A 135 -21.23 -2.31 3.06
CA LEU A 135 -21.21 -2.62 4.50
C LEU A 135 -22.62 -2.71 5.11
N ASN A 136 -23.51 -1.77 4.79
CA ASN A 136 -24.79 -1.63 5.49
C ASN A 136 -25.83 -2.63 4.99
N GLY A 137 -26.28 -3.51 5.88
CA GLY A 137 -27.23 -4.57 5.56
C GLY A 137 -26.56 -5.87 5.08
N SER A 138 -25.23 -5.90 5.03
CA SER A 138 -24.48 -7.07 4.59
C SER A 138 -24.37 -8.12 5.69
N LYS A 139 -24.49 -9.38 5.28
CA LYS A 139 -24.19 -10.52 6.14
C LYS A 139 -22.67 -10.65 6.26
N ILE A 140 -22.17 -10.65 7.48
CA ILE A 140 -20.76 -10.80 7.78
C ILE A 140 -20.44 -12.28 8.01
N THR A 141 -19.44 -12.78 7.30
CA THR A 141 -18.83 -14.07 7.57
C THR A 141 -17.37 -13.84 7.94
N LEU A 142 -16.95 -14.33 9.11
CA LEU A 142 -15.55 -14.26 9.51
C LEU A 142 -14.76 -15.38 8.82
N ASP A 143 -13.57 -15.06 8.30
CA ASP A 143 -12.62 -16.02 7.74
C ASP A 143 -11.24 -15.81 8.38
N LYS A 144 -10.26 -16.69 8.13
CA LYS A 144 -8.92 -16.82 8.75
C LYS A 144 -8.11 -15.51 8.78
N GLY A 145 -8.51 -14.59 9.65
CA GLY A 145 -7.94 -13.26 9.81
C GLY A 145 -8.85 -12.14 9.31
N GLY A 146 -9.59 -12.35 8.22
CA GLY A 146 -10.43 -11.35 7.55
C GLY A 146 -11.94 -11.48 7.78
N PHE A 147 -12.72 -10.84 6.93
CA PHE A 147 -14.16 -11.06 6.85
C PHE A 147 -14.71 -10.80 5.45
N ILE A 148 -15.85 -11.41 5.17
CA ILE A 148 -16.60 -11.27 3.93
C ILE A 148 -17.89 -10.52 4.26
N ALA A 149 -18.17 -9.45 3.51
CA ALA A 149 -19.45 -8.75 3.55
C ALA A 149 -20.27 -9.15 2.32
N ALA A 150 -21.36 -9.87 2.55
CA ALA A 150 -22.25 -10.34 1.49
C ALA A 150 -23.59 -9.60 1.52
N GLY A 151 -23.84 -8.81 0.48
CA GLY A 151 -25.13 -8.21 0.15
C GLY A 151 -25.95 -9.09 -0.82
N PRO A 152 -27.13 -8.61 -1.28
CA PRO A 152 -27.99 -9.36 -2.20
C PRO A 152 -27.32 -9.68 -3.54
N ASP A 153 -26.52 -8.75 -4.05
CA ASP A 153 -25.93 -8.81 -5.41
C ASP A 153 -24.39 -8.74 -5.41
N THR A 154 -23.77 -8.61 -4.23
CA THR A 154 -22.33 -8.38 -4.11
C THR A 154 -21.75 -9.14 -2.93
N GLN A 155 -20.60 -9.75 -3.13
CA GLN A 155 -19.76 -10.28 -2.06
C GLN A 155 -18.43 -9.58 -2.17
N VAL A 156 -17.98 -8.97 -1.07
CA VAL A 156 -16.65 -8.37 -1.01
C VAL A 156 -15.85 -8.98 0.12
N GLU A 157 -14.54 -9.09 -0.10
CA GLU A 157 -13.60 -9.60 0.88
C GLU A 157 -12.77 -8.48 1.50
N PHE A 158 -12.52 -8.61 2.81
CA PHE A 158 -11.62 -7.78 3.58
C PHE A 158 -10.55 -8.67 4.22
N VAL A 159 -9.28 -8.40 3.90
CA VAL A 159 -8.13 -9.16 4.43
C VAL A 159 -7.33 -8.32 5.44
N PRO A 160 -6.70 -8.93 6.45
CA PRO A 160 -5.84 -8.21 7.38
C PRO A 160 -4.71 -7.48 6.66
N MET A 161 -4.63 -6.17 6.84
CA MET A 161 -3.56 -5.35 6.30
C MET A 161 -3.44 -4.08 7.11
N SER A 162 -2.24 -3.83 7.65
CA SER A 162 -1.99 -2.58 8.35
C SER A 162 -1.98 -1.40 7.37
N HIS A 163 -2.17 -0.18 7.87
CA HIS A 163 -2.04 1.03 7.05
C HIS A 163 -0.65 1.14 6.42
N ALA A 164 0.40 0.73 7.15
CA ALA A 164 1.78 0.73 6.64
C ALA A 164 1.96 -0.29 5.50
N ASP A 165 1.38 -1.48 5.64
CA ASP A 165 1.43 -2.52 4.61
C ASP A 165 0.65 -2.13 3.35
N LEU A 166 -0.49 -1.45 3.51
CA LEU A 166 -1.23 -0.92 2.36
C LEU A 166 -0.40 0.12 1.60
N GLY A 167 0.30 1.01 2.30
CA GLY A 167 1.23 1.96 1.68
C GLY A 167 2.37 1.26 0.91
N ARG A 168 2.87 0.14 1.45
CA ARG A 168 3.89 -0.70 0.78
C ARG A 168 3.34 -1.37 -0.49
N LEU A 169 2.11 -1.86 -0.47
CA LEU A 169 1.44 -2.41 -1.65
C LEU A 169 1.23 -1.34 -2.72
N MET A 170 0.78 -0.14 -2.35
CA MET A 170 0.62 0.97 -3.29
C MET A 170 1.91 1.35 -3.98
N VAL A 171 3.02 1.39 -3.23
CA VAL A 171 4.36 1.63 -3.78
C VAL A 171 4.68 0.59 -4.84
N TRP A 172 4.44 -0.70 -4.57
CA TRP A 172 4.66 -1.77 -5.53
C TRP A 172 3.82 -1.57 -6.80
N THR A 173 2.51 -1.41 -6.66
CA THR A 173 1.59 -1.22 -7.80
C THR A 173 2.02 -0.03 -8.66
N ARG A 174 2.35 1.10 -8.02
CA ARG A 174 2.80 2.32 -8.72
C ARG A 174 4.14 2.12 -9.43
N SER A 175 5.10 1.44 -8.80
CA SER A 175 6.43 1.22 -9.37
C SER A 175 6.40 0.36 -10.63
N LEU A 176 5.40 -0.50 -10.76
CA LEU A 176 5.18 -1.30 -11.98
C LEU A 176 4.31 -0.58 -13.02
N GLY A 177 3.63 0.50 -12.63
CA GLY A 177 2.69 1.20 -13.52
C GLY A 177 1.38 0.44 -13.74
N GLU A 178 1.12 -0.58 -12.92
CA GLU A 178 -0.13 -1.33 -12.93
C GLU A 178 -1.25 -0.52 -12.27
N THR A 179 -2.51 -0.83 -12.60
CA THR A 179 -3.66 -0.19 -11.97
C THR A 179 -4.37 -1.14 -11.00
N VAL A 180 -4.93 -0.58 -9.92
CA VAL A 180 -5.76 -1.34 -8.96
C VAL A 180 -6.92 -2.02 -9.66
N LYS A 181 -7.47 -1.36 -10.69
CA LYS A 181 -8.54 -1.89 -11.51
C LYS A 181 -8.12 -3.14 -12.27
N ASP A 182 -6.95 -3.11 -12.91
CA ASP A 182 -6.48 -4.21 -13.75
C ASP A 182 -6.10 -5.43 -12.90
N LEU A 183 -5.48 -5.20 -11.74
CA LEU A 183 -5.13 -6.26 -10.79
C LEU A 183 -6.35 -6.85 -10.05
N ASN A 184 -7.44 -6.07 -9.95
CA ASN A 184 -8.75 -6.51 -9.45
C ASN A 184 -8.67 -7.24 -8.09
N GLY A 185 -7.83 -6.76 -7.17
CA GLY A 185 -7.71 -7.25 -5.80
C GLY A 185 -6.78 -8.45 -5.61
N CYS A 186 -6.27 -9.07 -6.69
CA CYS A 186 -5.38 -10.22 -6.58
C CYS A 186 -4.09 -9.88 -5.82
N GLU A 187 -3.60 -8.65 -5.97
CA GLU A 187 -2.43 -8.11 -5.31
C GLU A 187 -2.66 -7.90 -3.81
N VAL A 188 -3.88 -7.49 -3.41
CA VAL A 188 -4.24 -7.29 -2.01
C VAL A 188 -4.19 -8.63 -1.27
N THR A 189 -4.83 -9.66 -1.84
CA THR A 189 -4.87 -11.00 -1.26
C THR A 189 -3.49 -11.64 -1.20
N GLN A 190 -2.72 -11.56 -2.29
CA GLN A 190 -1.36 -12.10 -2.32
C GLN A 190 -0.45 -11.38 -1.33
N TYR A 191 -0.49 -10.05 -1.27
CA TYR A 191 0.36 -9.28 -0.37
C TYR A 191 0.04 -9.56 1.10
N ALA A 192 -1.25 -9.64 1.45
CA ALA A 192 -1.70 -9.99 2.79
C ALA A 192 -1.18 -11.38 3.23
N ALA A 193 -1.07 -12.34 2.31
CA ALA A 193 -0.46 -13.63 2.58
C ALA A 193 1.08 -13.50 2.78
N LEU A 194 1.74 -12.70 1.94
CA LEU A 194 3.20 -12.53 1.96
C LEU A 194 3.74 -11.84 3.20
N ILE A 195 3.06 -10.80 3.72
CA ILE A 195 3.53 -10.05 4.91
C ILE A 195 3.64 -10.93 6.17
N THR A 196 3.00 -12.11 6.16
CA THR A 196 3.09 -13.09 7.25
C THR A 196 4.04 -14.26 6.95
N ASP A 197 4.60 -14.33 5.73
CA ASP A 197 5.50 -15.39 5.29
C ASP A 197 6.96 -14.94 5.40
N PRO A 198 7.77 -15.50 6.33
CA PRO A 198 9.18 -15.14 6.46
C PRO A 198 10.02 -15.39 5.19
N ARG A 199 9.55 -16.25 4.28
CA ARG A 199 10.22 -16.54 3.00
C ARG A 199 10.05 -15.43 1.97
N ALA A 200 9.13 -14.49 2.21
CA ALA A 200 8.90 -13.33 1.36
C ALA A 200 9.97 -12.23 1.54
N LYS A 201 11.00 -12.45 2.38
CA LYS A 201 12.00 -11.43 2.67
C LYS A 201 12.67 -10.80 1.44
N PRO A 202 13.07 -11.57 0.40
CA PRO A 202 13.61 -10.98 -0.83
C PRO A 202 12.60 -10.03 -1.49
N PHE A 203 11.32 -10.40 -1.54
CA PHE A 203 10.28 -9.52 -2.08
C PHE A 203 10.03 -8.27 -1.21
N GLU A 204 10.09 -8.38 0.12
CA GLU A 204 10.03 -7.21 1.00
C GLU A 204 11.17 -6.22 0.71
N ASN A 205 12.38 -6.73 0.41
CA ASN A 205 13.52 -5.89 0.04
C ASN A 205 13.28 -5.14 -1.27
N VAL A 206 12.59 -5.76 -2.25
CA VAL A 206 12.13 -5.09 -3.47
C VAL A 206 11.26 -3.89 -3.12
N ILE A 207 10.26 -4.09 -2.26
CA ILE A 207 9.33 -3.03 -1.86
C ILE A 207 10.05 -1.92 -1.10
N ASP A 208 11.02 -2.23 -0.26
CA ASP A 208 11.82 -1.21 0.43
C ASP A 208 12.58 -0.31 -0.56
N VAL A 209 13.11 -0.88 -1.64
CA VAL A 209 13.80 -0.12 -2.70
C VAL A 209 12.83 0.74 -3.48
N PHE A 210 11.66 0.20 -3.82
CA PHE A 210 10.59 0.98 -4.48
C PHE A 210 10.07 2.12 -3.58
N ALA A 211 9.90 1.85 -2.28
CA ALA A 211 9.42 2.83 -1.31
C ALA A 211 10.39 4.00 -1.17
N PHE A 212 11.69 3.71 -1.19
CA PHE A 212 12.73 4.74 -1.23
C PHE A 212 12.61 5.64 -2.46
N GLY A 213 12.38 5.06 -3.64
CA GLY A 213 12.13 5.81 -4.87
C GLY A 213 10.88 6.68 -4.78
N ALA A 214 9.75 6.11 -4.37
CA ALA A 214 8.48 6.81 -4.21
C ALA A 214 8.56 7.95 -3.17
N GLN A 215 9.24 7.74 -2.04
CA GLN A 215 9.46 8.77 -1.03
C GLN A 215 10.34 9.90 -1.57
N SER A 216 11.38 9.57 -2.35
CA SER A 216 12.25 10.57 -2.98
C SER A 216 11.46 11.43 -3.97
N GLU A 217 10.61 10.82 -4.81
CA GLU A 217 9.72 11.53 -5.73
C GLU A 217 8.72 12.44 -5.00
N ALA A 218 8.07 11.94 -3.95
CA ALA A 218 7.14 12.72 -3.16
C ALA A 218 7.84 13.92 -2.49
N THR A 219 9.04 13.70 -1.95
CA THR A 219 9.85 14.78 -1.36
C THR A 219 10.25 15.81 -2.41
N ILE A 220 10.66 15.39 -3.61
CA ILE A 220 11.00 16.30 -4.72
C ILE A 220 9.79 17.11 -5.17
N ALA A 221 8.61 16.50 -5.23
CA ALA A 221 7.37 17.17 -5.62
C ALA A 221 6.97 18.28 -4.62
N GLN A 222 7.34 18.15 -3.35
CA GLN A 222 7.07 19.17 -2.32
C GLN A 222 8.10 20.30 -2.28
N ILE A 223 9.25 20.16 -2.95
CA ILE A 223 10.25 21.24 -3.01
C ILE A 223 9.87 22.18 -4.17
N PRO A 224 9.83 23.51 -3.97
CA PRO A 224 9.58 24.46 -5.05
C PRO A 224 10.46 24.19 -6.27
N ASP A 225 9.88 24.30 -7.48
CA ASP A 225 10.63 24.11 -8.71
C ASP A 225 11.56 25.31 -8.94
N PRO A 226 12.91 25.13 -8.90
CA PRO A 226 13.84 26.23 -9.11
C PRO A 226 13.64 26.91 -10.48
N LYS A 227 13.16 26.18 -11.50
CA LYS A 227 12.87 26.77 -12.80
C LYS A 227 11.70 27.75 -12.71
N ALA A 228 10.60 27.35 -12.08
CA ALA A 228 9.46 28.24 -11.84
C ALA A 228 9.85 29.47 -11.00
N MET A 229 10.76 29.30 -10.03
CA MET A 229 11.27 30.41 -9.23
C MET A 229 12.09 31.42 -10.06
N LEU A 230 12.83 30.96 -11.08
CA LEU A 230 13.58 31.85 -11.99
C LEU A 230 12.68 32.66 -12.91
N ASP A 231 11.46 32.17 -13.18
CA ASP A 231 10.48 32.84 -14.03
C ASP A 231 9.67 33.91 -13.27
N LEU A 232 9.87 34.04 -11.94
CA LEU A 232 9.23 35.07 -11.13
C LEU A 232 9.75 36.48 -11.46
N PRO A 233 8.91 37.53 -11.35
CA PRO A 233 9.37 38.91 -11.39
C PRO A 233 10.53 39.16 -10.42
N LYS A 234 11.46 40.04 -10.76
CA LYS A 234 12.69 40.28 -9.97
C LYS A 234 12.39 40.67 -8.52
N GLU A 235 11.27 41.35 -8.28
CA GLU A 235 10.81 41.77 -6.96
C GLU A 235 10.31 40.62 -6.09
N GLN A 236 9.96 39.48 -6.71
CA GLN A 236 9.47 38.26 -6.06
C GLN A 236 10.54 37.16 -5.99
N PHE A 237 11.66 37.31 -6.72
CA PHE A 237 12.76 36.36 -6.70
C PHE A 237 13.54 36.42 -5.38
N ASP A 238 13.40 35.39 -4.56
CA ASP A 238 14.23 35.17 -3.39
C ASP A 238 15.40 34.22 -3.73
N ARG A 239 16.61 34.79 -3.77
CA ARG A 239 17.84 34.04 -4.06
C ARG A 239 18.18 33.02 -2.98
N VAL A 240 17.84 33.28 -1.72
CA VAL A 240 18.10 32.34 -0.62
C VAL A 240 17.18 31.14 -0.78
N ALA A 241 15.87 31.39 -0.91
CA ALA A 241 14.89 30.33 -1.13
C ALA A 241 15.21 29.49 -2.39
N PHE A 242 15.67 30.13 -3.48
CA PHE A 242 16.10 29.44 -4.69
C PHE A 242 17.29 28.50 -4.45
N ASN A 243 18.33 28.97 -3.75
CA ASN A 243 19.50 28.15 -3.44
C ASN A 243 19.15 26.99 -2.49
N ASP A 244 18.25 27.23 -1.54
CA ASP A 244 17.78 26.20 -0.61
C ASP A 244 16.95 25.14 -1.33
N ALA A 245 16.07 25.52 -2.26
CA ALA A 245 15.33 24.59 -3.11
C ALA A 245 16.26 23.72 -3.97
N ILE A 246 17.31 24.30 -4.56
CA ILE A 246 18.33 23.55 -5.30
C ILE A 246 19.07 22.56 -4.39
N ARG A 247 19.48 23.00 -3.19
CA ARG A 247 20.19 22.15 -2.24
C ARG A 247 19.34 20.97 -1.80
N ALA A 248 18.09 21.24 -1.41
CA ALA A 248 17.13 20.22 -1.00
C ALA A 248 16.89 19.21 -2.13
N ARG A 249 16.63 19.68 -3.37
CA ARG A 249 16.45 18.79 -4.53
C ARG A 249 17.68 17.93 -4.79
N ARG A 250 18.90 18.49 -4.70
CA ARG A 250 20.15 17.72 -4.86
C ARG A 250 20.35 16.67 -3.77
N ALA A 251 20.02 17.00 -2.52
CA ALA A 251 20.12 16.09 -1.40
C ALA A 251 19.20 14.87 -1.57
N THR A 252 18.01 15.05 -2.17
CA THR A 252 17.07 13.95 -2.44
C THR A 252 17.38 13.19 -3.73
N THR A 253 17.69 13.89 -4.83
CA THR A 253 17.91 13.26 -6.16
C THR A 253 19.18 12.42 -6.23
N ARG A 254 20.24 12.78 -5.50
CA ARG A 254 21.53 12.06 -5.55
C ARG A 254 21.42 10.61 -5.06
N PRO A 255 20.91 10.33 -3.84
CA PRO A 255 20.66 8.96 -3.40
C PRO A 255 19.74 8.18 -4.35
N GLN A 256 18.67 8.79 -4.86
CA GLN A 256 17.77 8.14 -5.82
C GLN A 256 18.48 7.75 -7.13
N ASN A 257 19.28 8.66 -7.68
CA ASN A 257 20.09 8.37 -8.88
C ASN A 257 21.10 7.25 -8.62
N PHE A 258 21.70 7.19 -7.44
CA PHE A 258 22.60 6.11 -7.05
C PHE A 258 21.87 4.76 -7.04
N VAL A 259 20.70 4.69 -6.40
CA VAL A 259 19.87 3.47 -6.39
C VAL A 259 19.50 3.05 -7.82
N ASN A 260 19.03 3.98 -8.66
CA ASN A 260 18.64 3.69 -10.04
C ASN A 260 19.83 3.19 -10.88
N MET A 261 21.00 3.80 -10.74
CA MET A 261 22.21 3.36 -11.43
C MET A 261 22.66 1.97 -10.98
N MET A 262 22.57 1.69 -9.67
CA MET A 262 22.86 0.35 -9.15
C MET A 262 21.86 -0.70 -9.65
N LEU A 263 20.57 -0.37 -9.65
CA LEU A 263 19.52 -1.24 -10.19
C LEU A 263 19.81 -1.60 -11.64
N HIS A 264 20.09 -0.61 -12.49
CA HIS A 264 20.41 -0.87 -13.90
C HIS A 264 21.68 -1.70 -14.08
N ALA A 265 22.74 -1.42 -13.31
CA ALA A 265 23.96 -2.20 -13.42
C ALA A 265 23.75 -3.67 -13.02
N LEU A 266 23.00 -3.94 -11.95
CA LEU A 266 22.69 -5.31 -11.51
C LEU A 266 21.67 -6.02 -12.42
N GLN A 267 20.83 -5.28 -13.14
CA GLN A 267 19.97 -5.85 -14.18
C GLN A 267 20.79 -6.37 -15.37
N ASP A 268 21.83 -5.63 -15.76
CA ASP A 268 22.70 -5.97 -16.89
C ASP A 268 23.73 -7.07 -16.52
N ASP A 269 24.21 -7.09 -15.27
CA ASP A 269 25.15 -8.09 -14.74
C ASP A 269 24.83 -8.46 -13.27
N PRO A 270 23.97 -9.47 -13.04
CA PRO A 270 23.56 -9.87 -11.69
C PRO A 270 24.68 -10.44 -10.82
N ASP A 271 25.76 -10.95 -11.42
CA ASP A 271 26.89 -11.58 -10.74
C ASP A 271 27.97 -10.56 -10.32
N GLN A 272 27.76 -9.28 -10.63
CA GLN A 272 28.72 -8.23 -10.34
C GLN A 272 28.98 -8.09 -8.83
N ASP A 273 30.27 -8.01 -8.45
CA ASP A 273 30.66 -7.79 -7.05
C ASP A 273 30.08 -6.47 -6.52
N ARG A 274 29.27 -6.58 -5.45
CA ARG A 274 28.50 -5.47 -4.88
C ARG A 274 29.40 -4.34 -4.37
N ALA A 275 30.56 -4.68 -3.81
CA ALA A 275 31.53 -3.70 -3.32
C ALA A 275 32.14 -2.91 -4.50
N THR A 276 32.54 -3.61 -5.55
CA THR A 276 33.05 -3.00 -6.79
C THR A 276 31.98 -2.15 -7.49
N LEU A 277 30.73 -2.60 -7.52
CA LEU A 277 29.62 -1.85 -8.11
C LEU A 277 29.34 -0.56 -7.32
N ARG A 278 29.27 -0.65 -5.99
CA ARG A 278 29.11 0.53 -5.11
C ARG A 278 30.18 1.58 -5.39
N ASP A 279 31.44 1.16 -5.42
CA ASP A 279 32.57 2.05 -5.69
C ASP A 279 32.49 2.65 -7.10
N THR A 280 32.03 1.88 -8.09
CA THR A 280 31.89 2.34 -9.48
C THR A 280 30.75 3.35 -9.63
N VAL A 281 29.59 3.09 -9.04
CA VAL A 281 28.45 4.03 -9.07
C VAL A 281 28.79 5.30 -8.28
N ALA A 282 29.43 5.16 -7.12
CA ALA A 282 29.89 6.30 -6.31
C ALA A 282 30.88 7.20 -7.08
N LYS A 283 31.83 6.60 -7.81
CA LYS A 283 32.76 7.32 -8.69
C LYS A 283 32.05 7.97 -9.87
N THR A 284 31.09 7.29 -10.49
CA THR A 284 30.37 7.78 -11.68
C THR A 284 29.48 8.98 -11.36
N LEU A 285 28.83 8.98 -10.18
CA LEU A 285 28.06 10.13 -9.71
C LEU A 285 28.92 11.32 -9.29
N ARG A 286 30.26 11.22 -9.42
CA ARG A 286 31.23 12.21 -8.93
C ARG A 286 30.80 12.69 -7.54
N ILE A 287 30.66 11.76 -6.60
CA ILE A 287 30.64 12.07 -5.17
C ILE A 287 32.04 12.57 -4.81
N SER A 288 32.36 13.76 -5.30
CA SER A 288 33.61 14.44 -5.02
C SER A 288 33.41 15.07 -3.66
N ALA A 289 34.32 14.76 -2.73
CA ALA A 289 34.48 15.50 -1.48
C ALA A 289 34.59 17.04 -1.68
N ALA A 290 34.72 17.53 -2.92
CA ALA A 290 34.67 18.95 -3.28
C ALA A 290 33.28 19.61 -3.13
N ASP A 291 32.19 18.84 -3.03
CA ASP A 291 30.82 19.38 -2.85
C ASP A 291 30.44 19.61 -1.37
N GLY A 292 31.37 19.34 -0.44
CA GLY A 292 31.20 19.57 1.00
C GLY A 292 30.63 18.35 1.77
N PRO A 293 30.77 18.35 3.12
CA PRO A 293 30.37 17.24 4.00
C PRO A 293 28.86 16.96 4.00
N GLU A 294 28.03 17.87 3.46
CA GLU A 294 26.57 17.70 3.37
C GLU A 294 26.13 16.74 2.24
N THR A 295 27.07 16.14 1.50
CA THR A 295 26.79 15.34 0.30
C THR A 295 27.22 13.87 0.38
N GLU A 296 27.54 13.37 1.58
CA GLU A 296 27.76 11.94 1.79
C GLU A 296 26.52 11.15 1.41
N LEU A 297 26.70 10.18 0.51
CA LEU A 297 25.65 9.27 0.11
C LEU A 297 25.44 8.26 1.24
N VAL A 298 24.57 8.59 2.19
CA VAL A 298 24.26 7.75 3.34
C VAL A 298 23.20 6.71 2.95
N LEU A 299 23.56 5.79 2.06
CA LEU A 299 22.85 4.51 1.99
C LEU A 299 23.60 3.52 2.87
N SER A 300 22.88 2.86 3.78
CA SER A 300 23.46 1.82 4.60
C SER A 300 23.85 0.61 3.75
N ASP A 301 24.87 -0.12 4.17
CA ASP A 301 25.27 -1.39 3.52
C ASP A 301 24.11 -2.40 3.49
N GLU A 302 23.25 -2.36 4.52
CA GLU A 302 22.02 -3.14 4.58
C GLU A 302 21.05 -2.77 3.44
N PHE A 303 20.85 -1.48 3.17
CA PHE A 303 19.97 -1.04 2.09
C PHE A 303 20.55 -1.40 0.71
N ILE A 304 21.87 -1.30 0.55
CA ILE A 304 22.58 -1.71 -0.68
C ILE A 304 22.31 -3.18 -0.99
N ALA A 305 22.26 -4.06 0.02
CA ALA A 305 21.96 -5.47 -0.18
C ALA A 305 20.54 -5.71 -0.75
N LYS A 306 19.57 -4.84 -0.42
CA LYS A 306 18.18 -4.91 -0.91
C LYS A 306 18.07 -4.60 -2.41
N ILE A 307 18.98 -3.77 -2.93
CA ILE A 307 18.99 -3.37 -4.34
C ILE A 307 19.18 -4.58 -5.27
N ALA A 308 19.91 -5.61 -4.82
CA ALA A 308 20.09 -6.83 -5.61
C ALA A 308 18.78 -7.62 -5.81
N ASP A 309 17.98 -7.78 -4.75
CA ASP A 309 16.68 -8.45 -4.87
C ASP A 309 15.73 -7.63 -5.77
N ALA A 310 15.75 -6.30 -5.65
CA ALA A 310 15.01 -5.40 -6.53
C ALA A 310 15.46 -5.49 -8.00
N ALA A 311 16.76 -5.61 -8.27
CA ALA A 311 17.29 -5.80 -9.61
C ALA A 311 16.81 -7.12 -10.22
N LEU A 312 16.90 -8.23 -9.46
CA LEU A 312 16.38 -9.54 -9.89
C LEU A 312 14.88 -9.49 -10.20
N TYR A 313 14.10 -8.82 -9.34
CA TYR A 313 12.67 -8.63 -9.54
C TYR A 313 12.38 -7.89 -10.85
N MET A 314 13.05 -6.76 -11.04
CA MET A 314 12.87 -5.94 -12.24
C MET A 314 13.34 -6.63 -13.52
N THR A 315 14.36 -7.49 -13.44
CA THR A 315 14.77 -8.34 -14.57
C THR A 315 13.67 -9.35 -14.92
N ALA A 316 13.09 -10.03 -13.92
CA ALA A 316 11.98 -10.95 -14.14
C ALA A 316 10.74 -10.23 -14.70
N TYR A 317 10.41 -9.06 -14.15
CA TYR A 317 9.30 -8.23 -14.64
C TYR A 317 9.52 -7.73 -16.06
N ARG A 318 10.75 -7.32 -16.40
CA ARG A 318 11.10 -6.93 -17.77
C ARG A 318 10.99 -8.10 -18.75
N GLN A 319 11.46 -9.29 -18.37
CA GLN A 319 11.30 -10.49 -19.18
C GLN A 319 9.82 -10.83 -19.41
N LEU A 320 8.97 -10.62 -18.41
CA LEU A 320 7.52 -10.77 -18.54
C LEU A 320 6.97 -9.81 -19.61
N ILE A 321 7.30 -8.52 -19.53
CA ILE A 321 6.90 -7.51 -20.52
C ILE A 321 7.42 -7.86 -21.93
N ASP A 322 8.70 -8.21 -22.05
CA ASP A 322 9.35 -8.48 -23.34
C ASP A 322 8.86 -9.80 -24.00
N SER A 323 8.18 -10.67 -23.25
CA SER A 323 7.71 -11.98 -23.71
C SER A 323 6.32 -11.98 -24.37
N ASP A 324 5.69 -10.82 -24.54
CA ASP A 324 4.29 -10.65 -24.99
C ASP A 324 3.26 -11.45 -24.13
N GLN A 325 3.64 -11.85 -22.92
CA GLN A 325 2.71 -12.46 -21.97
C GLN A 325 1.87 -11.39 -21.27
N ASP A 326 0.59 -11.70 -21.01
CA ASP A 326 -0.26 -10.81 -20.22
C ASP A 326 0.34 -10.64 -18.82
N THR A 327 0.74 -9.41 -18.50
CA THR A 327 1.45 -9.07 -17.25
C THR A 327 0.57 -9.31 -16.03
N VAL A 328 -0.68 -8.85 -16.07
CA VAL A 328 -1.63 -8.91 -14.96
C VAL A 328 -1.92 -10.35 -14.49
N PRO A 329 -2.32 -11.31 -15.36
CA PRO A 329 -2.50 -12.70 -14.94
C PRO A 329 -1.25 -13.31 -14.30
N THR A 330 -0.06 -13.00 -14.80
CA THR A 330 1.20 -13.52 -14.23
C THR A 330 1.48 -12.93 -12.86
N LEU A 331 1.33 -11.62 -12.68
CA LEU A 331 1.44 -10.97 -11.37
C LEU A 331 0.36 -11.46 -10.39
N CYS A 332 -0.85 -11.75 -10.86
CA CYS A 332 -1.91 -12.34 -10.06
C CYS A 332 -1.66 -13.81 -9.68
N ALA A 333 -0.83 -14.53 -10.44
CA ALA A 333 -0.43 -15.89 -10.12
C ALA A 333 0.72 -15.91 -9.10
N ASP A 334 1.70 -15.00 -9.25
CA ASP A 334 2.77 -14.81 -8.26
C ASP A 334 3.35 -13.40 -8.32
N MET A 335 2.92 -12.53 -7.41
CA MET A 335 3.42 -11.15 -7.33
C MET A 335 4.91 -11.08 -6.98
N THR A 336 5.49 -12.15 -6.44
CA THR A 336 6.92 -12.22 -6.12
C THR A 336 7.78 -12.53 -7.34
N LEU A 337 7.19 -12.97 -8.47
CA LEU A 337 7.92 -13.39 -9.66
C LEU A 337 9.04 -14.39 -9.35
N GLY A 338 8.77 -15.33 -8.44
CA GLY A 338 9.72 -16.35 -8.00
C GLY A 338 10.73 -15.90 -6.93
N LEU A 339 10.69 -14.65 -6.45
CA LEU A 339 11.56 -14.18 -5.36
C LEU A 339 11.07 -14.65 -3.98
N ARG A 340 11.27 -15.93 -3.70
CA ARG A 340 11.06 -16.54 -2.38
C ARG A 340 12.22 -17.47 -2.02
N LEU A 341 12.52 -17.56 -0.72
CA LEU A 341 13.51 -18.52 -0.24
C LEU A 341 13.00 -19.97 -0.47
N PRO A 342 13.86 -20.91 -0.92
CA PRO A 342 13.49 -22.30 -1.13
C PRO A 342 13.07 -22.98 0.19
N SER A 343 12.16 -23.96 0.08
CA SER A 343 11.56 -24.72 1.18
C SER A 343 12.49 -25.71 1.85
#